data_AF-A0A357GYQ3-F1
#
_entry.id   AF-A0A357GYQ3-F1
#
_cell.length_a   1.000
_cell.length_b   1.000
_cell.length_c   1.000
_cell.angle_alpha   90.00
_cell.angle_beta   90.00
_cell.angle_gamma   90.00
#
_symmetry.space_group_name_H-M   'P 1'
#
loop_
_entity.id
_entity.type
_entity.pdbx_description
1 polymer ?
#
loop_
_entity_poly.entity_id
_entity_poly.type
_entity_poly.pdbx_seq_one_letter_code
_entity_poly.pdbx_strand_id
1 'polypeptide(L)'
;MKSESRLTNSGETRDLQNLFPLFKDLFAFAQKNLPEGNFDKYTGADETGEPGSVELPPKFQPLIKNFPGVFFIVGYENRQSSYNREGTRNIWIRLSTVKRKTATDDKVREVDFSLVDPSKGQAIEISVTDSVNNQCFEKVNDSEDTEFGQPHGSFKIISRLESDGEIKAVGFKFNRLDEGLFNFGDALKVVRWVRDLEVEKISTENAQRLNYQELYIIGRSKNIGKEERAFVKTQIDMVSGKPKNILVQIGFGDFKTGNVIYEDEKTGISVFAGHRHDQKQIDVLKQDPTYALLFQTKVDPNEFVESLLKRVEMLRDDWDKTQTVYQSSPGIEQARPAITQIVG
;
A
#
# COMPACT_ATOMS: atom_id res chain seq x y z
N MET A 1 -36.22 10.03 42.34
CA MET A 1 -36.56 9.03 41.30
C MET A 1 -35.30 8.83 40.46
N LYS A 2 -34.55 7.74 40.64
CA LYS A 2 -34.60 6.49 39.82
C LYS A 2 -34.68 6.82 38.31
N SER A 3 -33.79 6.37 37.43
CA SER A 3 -32.97 5.16 37.43
C SER A 3 -31.79 5.27 36.48
N GLU A 4 -30.76 4.49 36.80
CA GLU A 4 -29.60 4.15 35.98
C GLU A 4 -29.98 3.62 34.59
N SER A 5 -29.13 3.90 33.60
CA SER A 5 -28.74 2.89 32.62
C SER A 5 -27.24 3.04 32.32
N ARG A 6 -26.43 2.41 33.18
CA ARG A 6 -25.10 1.93 32.80
C ARG A 6 -25.30 0.90 31.70
N LEU A 7 -25.10 1.29 30.44
CA LEU A 7 -24.72 0.35 29.41
C LEU A 7 -23.20 0.22 29.48
N THR A 8 -22.78 -0.77 30.25
CA THR A 8 -21.42 -1.27 30.28
C THR A 8 -21.04 -1.76 28.89
N ASN A 9 -20.08 -1.08 28.26
CA ASN A 9 -19.37 -1.53 27.05
C ASN A 9 -18.39 -2.69 27.38
N SER A 10 -18.81 -3.63 28.22
CA SER A 10 -17.94 -4.67 28.81
C SER A 10 -17.80 -5.92 27.95
N GLY A 11 -18.53 -6.00 26.83
CA GLY A 11 -18.46 -7.13 25.89
C GLY A 11 -17.29 -7.01 24.91
N GLU A 12 -17.13 -5.84 24.27
CA GLU A 12 -16.08 -5.63 23.26
C GLU A 12 -14.68 -5.57 23.87
N THR A 13 -14.51 -4.92 25.03
CA THR A 13 -13.22 -4.88 25.74
C THR A 13 -12.76 -6.23 26.29
N ARG A 14 -13.69 -7.16 26.62
CA ARG A 14 -13.32 -8.50 27.10
C ARG A 14 -12.83 -9.42 25.98
N ASP A 15 -13.35 -9.27 24.77
CA ASP A 15 -12.86 -9.99 23.59
C ASP A 15 -11.44 -9.55 23.19
N LEU A 16 -11.11 -8.27 23.40
CA LEU A 16 -9.80 -7.70 23.04
C LEU A 16 -8.68 -8.11 24.01
N GLN A 17 -8.98 -8.31 25.30
CA GLN A 17 -8.02 -8.79 26.31
C GLN A 17 -7.46 -10.20 26.04
N ASN A 18 -8.11 -10.99 25.17
CA ASN A 18 -7.69 -12.35 24.83
C ASN A 18 -6.76 -12.43 23.61
N LEU A 19 -6.50 -11.33 22.88
CA LEU A 19 -5.78 -11.39 21.60
C LEU A 19 -4.27 -11.63 21.75
N PHE A 20 -3.63 -11.10 22.80
CA PHE A 20 -2.19 -11.30 23.03
C PHE A 20 -1.84 -12.76 23.37
N PRO A 21 -2.51 -13.43 24.33
CA PRO A 21 -2.32 -14.86 24.55
C PRO A 21 -2.63 -15.68 23.29
N LEU A 22 -3.71 -15.33 22.58
CA LEU A 22 -4.14 -16.07 21.39
C LEU A 22 -3.13 -15.95 20.23
N PHE A 23 -2.47 -14.80 20.08
CA PHE A 23 -1.35 -14.63 19.14
C PHE A 23 -0.14 -15.50 19.50
N LYS A 24 0.24 -15.57 20.80
CA LYS A 24 1.33 -16.44 21.24
C LYS A 24 1.03 -17.92 20.97
N ASP A 25 -0.21 -18.33 21.24
CA ASP A 25 -0.66 -19.69 20.94
C ASP A 25 -0.67 -19.97 19.43
N LEU A 26 -1.04 -18.97 18.61
CA LEU A 26 -0.99 -19.07 17.15
C LEU A 26 0.45 -19.23 16.67
N PHE A 27 1.38 -18.50 17.27
CA PHE A 27 2.80 -18.60 16.95
C PHE A 27 3.34 -20.00 17.25
N ALA A 28 3.10 -20.50 18.46
CA ALA A 28 3.52 -21.84 18.86
C ALA A 28 2.88 -22.93 17.99
N PHE A 29 1.63 -22.74 17.58
CA PHE A 29 0.96 -23.63 16.64
C PHE A 29 1.64 -23.59 15.26
N ALA A 30 1.94 -22.41 14.72
CA ALA A 30 2.63 -22.27 13.44
C ALA A 30 4.01 -22.94 13.48
N GLN A 31 4.80 -22.69 14.53
CA GLN A 31 6.11 -23.31 14.75
C GLN A 31 6.08 -24.84 14.77
N LYS A 32 5.01 -25.42 15.30
CA LYS A 32 4.86 -26.88 15.39
C LYS A 32 4.47 -27.51 14.05
N ASN A 33 3.72 -26.80 13.21
CA ASN A 33 3.05 -27.39 12.04
C ASN A 33 3.61 -26.89 10.70
N LEU A 34 4.50 -25.90 10.69
CA LEU A 34 5.13 -25.36 9.50
C LEU A 34 6.66 -25.35 9.69
N PRO A 35 7.43 -25.55 8.61
CA PRO A 35 8.85 -25.21 8.63
C PRO A 35 9.04 -23.71 8.88
N GLU A 36 10.14 -23.33 9.52
CA GLU A 36 10.50 -21.92 9.66
C GLU A 36 10.74 -21.32 8.26
N GLY A 37 9.99 -20.28 7.90
CA GLY A 37 9.94 -19.78 6.53
C GLY A 37 10.49 -18.37 6.39
N ASN A 38 11.29 -18.14 5.34
CA ASN A 38 11.43 -16.80 4.76
C ASN A 38 10.18 -16.52 3.93
N PHE A 39 9.52 -15.39 4.18
CA PHE A 39 8.28 -14.96 3.51
C PHE A 39 8.42 -14.65 2.01
N ASP A 40 9.56 -14.98 1.38
CA ASP A 40 9.87 -14.68 -0.02
C ASP A 40 9.04 -15.61 -0.93
N LYS A 41 7.76 -15.23 -1.08
CA LYS A 41 6.77 -15.73 -2.05
C LYS A 41 6.24 -17.15 -1.83
N TYR A 42 6.27 -17.63 -0.59
CA TYR A 42 5.85 -18.96 -0.14
C TYR A 42 6.52 -20.06 -0.95
N THR A 43 7.73 -20.39 -0.50
CA THR A 43 8.69 -21.36 -1.04
C THR A 43 8.02 -22.41 -1.94
N GLY A 44 8.57 -22.54 -3.16
CA GLY A 44 7.99 -23.19 -4.32
C GLY A 44 7.60 -24.65 -4.11
N ALA A 45 7.28 -25.35 -5.20
CA ALA A 45 7.29 -26.80 -5.16
C ALA A 45 8.72 -27.26 -4.84
N ASP A 46 9.08 -27.36 -3.57
CA ASP A 46 10.05 -28.37 -3.19
C ASP A 46 9.46 -29.72 -3.63
N GLU A 47 10.32 -30.50 -4.26
CA GLU A 47 10.05 -31.78 -4.93
C GLU A 47 9.44 -32.85 -3.98
N THR A 48 9.21 -32.46 -2.72
CA THR A 48 8.76 -33.24 -1.56
C THR A 48 7.26 -33.14 -1.26
N GLY A 49 6.53 -32.15 -1.82
CA GLY A 49 5.06 -32.10 -1.72
C GLY A 49 4.48 -31.81 -0.33
N GLU A 50 5.27 -31.27 0.60
CA GLU A 50 4.79 -30.90 1.94
C GLU A 50 4.00 -29.57 1.92
N PRO A 51 2.94 -29.43 2.74
CA PRO A 51 2.07 -28.28 2.68
C PRO A 51 2.75 -27.04 3.29
N GLY A 52 3.16 -26.08 2.46
CA GLY A 52 3.57 -24.73 2.90
C GLY A 52 2.45 -23.87 3.50
N SER A 53 1.39 -24.50 4.06
CA SER A 53 0.25 -23.83 4.68
C SER A 53 -0.59 -24.79 5.52
N VAL A 54 -1.24 -24.31 6.58
CA VAL A 54 -2.19 -25.08 7.42
C VAL A 54 -3.48 -24.27 7.60
N GLU A 55 -4.65 -24.90 7.50
CA GLU A 55 -5.93 -24.22 7.73
C GLU A 55 -6.01 -23.66 9.15
N LEU A 56 -6.51 -22.43 9.32
CA LEU A 56 -6.57 -21.76 10.62
C LEU A 56 -7.55 -22.48 11.57
N PRO A 57 -7.08 -23.04 12.69
CA PRO A 57 -7.97 -23.70 13.64
C PRO A 57 -9.08 -22.78 14.19
N PRO A 58 -10.30 -23.29 14.45
CA PRO A 58 -11.43 -22.49 14.92
C PRO A 58 -11.14 -21.63 16.16
N LYS A 59 -10.27 -22.11 17.06
CA LYS A 59 -9.87 -21.37 18.26
C LYS A 59 -9.20 -20.01 17.97
N PHE A 60 -8.59 -19.86 16.79
CA PHE A 60 -7.89 -18.63 16.38
C PHE A 60 -8.74 -17.68 15.52
N GLN A 61 -9.97 -18.08 15.15
CA GLN A 61 -10.92 -17.24 14.41
C GLN A 61 -11.18 -15.86 15.06
N PRO A 62 -11.16 -15.69 16.40
CA PRO A 62 -11.29 -14.38 17.02
C PRO A 62 -10.22 -13.35 16.58
N LEU A 63 -9.02 -13.77 16.17
CA LEU A 63 -7.96 -12.88 15.67
C LEU A 63 -8.31 -12.22 14.33
N ILE A 64 -9.21 -12.84 13.57
CA ILE A 64 -9.60 -12.41 12.22
C ILE A 64 -11.09 -12.10 12.09
N LYS A 65 -11.82 -11.98 13.21
CA LYS A 65 -13.29 -11.81 13.20
C LYS A 65 -13.78 -10.61 12.38
N ASN A 66 -12.94 -9.59 12.21
CA ASN A 66 -13.24 -8.39 11.43
C ASN A 66 -12.94 -8.55 9.92
N PHE A 67 -12.41 -9.69 9.50
CA PHE A 67 -12.01 -9.96 8.12
C PHE A 67 -12.76 -11.17 7.59
N PRO A 68 -13.69 -11.00 6.62
CA PRO A 68 -14.36 -12.14 6.01
C PRO A 68 -13.36 -13.03 5.25
N GLY A 69 -13.53 -14.35 5.35
CA GLY A 69 -12.79 -15.34 4.58
C GLY A 69 -12.45 -16.61 5.37
N VAL A 70 -12.08 -17.66 4.63
CA VAL A 70 -11.37 -18.81 5.20
C VAL A 70 -9.88 -18.50 5.13
N PHE A 71 -9.15 -18.73 6.21
CA PHE A 71 -7.73 -18.39 6.31
C PHE A 71 -6.86 -19.62 6.52
N PHE A 72 -5.66 -19.54 5.94
CA PHE A 72 -4.56 -20.47 6.13
C PHE A 72 -3.42 -19.75 6.84
N ILE A 73 -2.77 -20.41 7.77
CA ILE A 73 -1.46 -20.03 8.29
C ILE A 73 -0.46 -20.43 7.21
N VAL A 74 0.28 -19.45 6.70
CA VAL A 74 1.13 -19.62 5.51
C VAL A 74 2.59 -19.30 5.79
N GLY A 75 2.90 -18.72 6.95
CA GLY A 75 4.28 -18.52 7.37
C GLY A 75 4.38 -17.93 8.76
N TYR A 76 5.54 -18.13 9.38
CA TYR A 76 5.94 -17.47 10.61
C TYR A 76 7.45 -17.23 10.59
N GLU A 77 7.90 -16.29 11.40
CA GLU A 77 9.33 -16.00 11.54
C GLU A 77 9.67 -15.59 12.97
N ASN A 78 10.80 -16.09 13.50
CA ASN A 78 11.34 -15.70 14.81
C ASN A 78 12.71 -14.99 14.68
N ARG A 79 12.72 -13.66 14.54
CA ARG A 79 13.98 -12.90 14.46
C ARG A 79 14.52 -12.42 15.81
N GLN A 80 14.22 -13.10 16.92
CA GLN A 80 14.68 -12.69 18.26
C GLN A 80 16.19 -12.87 18.53
N SER A 81 17.00 -13.20 17.52
CA SER A 81 18.45 -13.38 17.70
C SER A 81 19.20 -12.06 17.95
N SER A 82 20.31 -12.14 18.66
CA SER A 82 21.12 -11.00 19.12
C SER A 82 21.86 -10.23 18.01
N TYR A 83 21.80 -10.68 16.76
CA TYR A 83 22.73 -10.22 15.72
C TYR A 83 22.36 -8.90 15.03
N ASN A 84 21.17 -8.33 15.24
CA ASN A 84 20.84 -6.98 14.75
C ASN A 84 20.18 -6.15 15.87
N ARG A 85 20.96 -5.24 16.44
CA ARG A 85 20.59 -4.46 17.64
C ARG A 85 19.66 -3.28 17.37
N GLU A 86 19.32 -3.01 16.10
CA GLU A 86 18.39 -1.96 15.70
C GLU A 86 17.41 -2.53 14.65
N GLY A 87 16.13 -2.66 15.02
CA GLY A 87 15.01 -2.74 14.07
C GLY A 87 14.41 -4.11 13.72
N THR A 88 14.96 -5.25 14.13
CA THR A 88 14.49 -6.57 13.63
C THR A 88 14.21 -7.65 14.67
N ARG A 89 13.94 -7.27 15.94
CA ARG A 89 13.54 -8.22 16.99
C ARG A 89 12.07 -8.58 16.89
N ASN A 90 11.57 -9.04 15.75
CA ASN A 90 10.14 -9.24 15.58
C ASN A 90 9.80 -10.74 15.52
N ILE A 91 8.71 -11.10 16.19
CA ILE A 91 7.98 -12.34 15.93
C ILE A 91 6.89 -12.00 14.93
N TRP A 92 6.79 -12.78 13.85
CA TRP A 92 5.81 -12.56 12.77
C TRP A 92 5.01 -13.83 12.49
N ILE A 93 3.73 -13.66 12.18
CA ILE A 93 2.84 -14.68 11.61
C ILE A 93 2.04 -14.07 10.49
N ARG A 94 1.92 -14.79 9.37
CA ARG A 94 1.06 -14.41 8.26
C ARG A 94 -0.07 -15.42 8.07
N LEU A 95 -1.29 -14.89 8.01
CA LEU A 95 -2.49 -15.60 7.57
C LEU A 95 -2.83 -15.16 6.15
N SER A 96 -3.36 -16.04 5.32
CA SER A 96 -3.80 -15.72 3.95
C SER A 96 -5.09 -16.43 3.58
N THR A 97 -5.92 -15.81 2.74
CA THR A 97 -7.12 -16.46 2.18
C THR A 97 -6.82 -17.51 1.13
N VAL A 98 -5.56 -17.62 0.71
CA VAL A 98 -5.09 -18.63 -0.24
C VAL A 98 -3.85 -19.34 0.30
N LYS A 99 -3.65 -20.58 -0.12
CA LYS A 99 -2.45 -21.35 0.25
C LYS A 99 -1.19 -20.85 -0.45
N ARG A 100 -1.33 -20.24 -1.64
CA ARG A 100 -0.24 -19.69 -2.46
C ARG A 100 -0.70 -18.41 -3.14
N LYS A 101 -0.07 -17.29 -2.82
CA LYS A 101 -0.44 -15.96 -3.34
C LYS A 101 -0.31 -15.87 -4.86
N THR A 102 0.72 -16.46 -5.44
CA THR A 102 1.04 -16.41 -6.88
C THR A 102 0.27 -17.43 -7.73
N ALA A 103 -0.61 -18.22 -7.12
CA ALA A 103 -1.39 -19.25 -7.81
C ALA A 103 -2.76 -18.75 -8.30
N THR A 104 -3.15 -17.52 -7.99
CA THR A 104 -4.43 -16.93 -8.38
C THR A 104 -4.31 -15.45 -8.76
N ASP A 105 -5.19 -15.01 -9.63
CA ASP A 105 -5.44 -13.60 -9.93
C ASP A 105 -6.59 -13.00 -9.12
N ASP A 106 -7.36 -13.86 -8.44
CA ASP A 106 -8.41 -13.43 -7.52
C ASP A 106 -7.84 -12.60 -6.38
N LYS A 107 -8.73 -11.86 -5.72
CA LYS A 107 -8.40 -11.06 -4.55
C LYS A 107 -7.87 -11.93 -3.41
N VAL A 108 -6.61 -11.72 -3.05
CA VAL A 108 -5.94 -12.36 -1.91
C VAL A 108 -5.87 -11.39 -0.75
N ARG A 109 -6.29 -11.83 0.44
CA ARG A 109 -6.13 -11.09 1.69
C ARG A 109 -5.09 -11.78 2.56
N GLU A 110 -4.13 -11.01 3.05
CA GLU A 110 -3.10 -11.43 4.00
C GLU A 110 -3.22 -10.61 5.29
N VAL A 111 -3.11 -11.27 6.44
CA VAL A 111 -3.10 -10.63 7.75
C VAL A 111 -1.80 -11.00 8.45
N ASP A 112 -0.96 -10.00 8.67
CA ASP A 112 0.30 -10.10 9.40
C ASP A 112 0.10 -9.66 10.84
N PHE A 113 0.54 -10.50 11.77
CA PHE A 113 0.65 -10.17 13.20
C PHE A 113 2.11 -10.08 13.57
N SER A 114 2.52 -8.94 14.13
CA SER A 114 3.89 -8.68 14.56
C SER A 114 3.97 -8.21 16.00
N LEU A 115 4.89 -8.79 16.76
CA LEU A 115 5.28 -8.25 18.06
C LEU A 115 6.36 -7.18 17.86
N VAL A 116 5.99 -5.91 18.07
CA VAL A 116 6.84 -4.73 17.77
C VAL A 116 8.04 -4.61 18.72
N ASP A 117 7.88 -5.02 19.98
CA ASP A 117 8.96 -5.11 20.95
C ASP A 117 8.72 -6.31 21.87
N PRO A 118 9.40 -7.44 21.66
CA PRO A 118 9.23 -8.62 22.49
C PRO A 118 9.67 -8.45 23.94
N SER A 119 10.56 -7.48 24.20
CA SER A 119 11.07 -7.23 25.55
C SER A 119 10.08 -6.45 26.41
N LYS A 120 9.20 -5.66 25.78
CA LYS A 120 8.12 -4.94 26.45
C LYS A 120 6.78 -5.65 26.33
N GLY A 121 6.52 -6.31 25.20
CA GLY A 121 5.32 -7.12 24.96
C GLY A 121 4.01 -6.32 24.95
N GLN A 122 4.07 -5.01 24.72
CA GLN A 122 2.94 -4.10 24.97
C GLN A 122 2.06 -3.82 23.76
N ALA A 123 2.51 -4.17 22.56
CA ALA A 123 1.77 -3.88 21.33
C ALA A 123 1.94 -4.99 20.28
N ILE A 124 0.84 -5.31 19.61
CA ILE A 124 0.83 -6.13 18.39
C ILE A 124 0.54 -5.19 17.23
N GLU A 125 1.43 -5.15 16.24
CA GLU A 125 1.12 -4.55 14.95
C GLU A 125 0.36 -5.58 14.11
N ILE A 126 -0.78 -5.15 13.57
CA ILE A 126 -1.64 -5.93 12.70
C ILE A 126 -1.63 -5.22 11.35
N SER A 127 -1.10 -5.89 10.32
CA SER A 127 -1.18 -5.40 8.95
C SER A 127 -2.11 -6.26 8.12
N VAL A 128 -3.09 -5.63 7.47
CA VAL A 128 -4.02 -6.32 6.56
C VAL A 128 -3.71 -5.86 5.15
N THR A 129 -3.39 -6.78 4.26
CA THR A 129 -3.08 -6.50 2.86
C THR A 129 -4.09 -7.21 1.97
N ASP A 130 -4.83 -6.49 1.12
CA ASP A 130 -5.48 -7.14 -0.02
C ASP A 130 -4.67 -6.87 -1.29
N SER A 131 -4.64 -7.85 -2.19
CA SER A 131 -3.94 -7.77 -3.47
C SER A 131 -4.69 -8.53 -4.56
N VAL A 132 -4.52 -8.14 -5.82
CA VAL A 132 -5.14 -8.76 -7.00
C VAL A 132 -4.10 -9.06 -8.07
N ASN A 133 -4.42 -9.96 -9.01
CA ASN A 133 -3.61 -10.24 -10.20
C ASN A 133 -2.17 -10.68 -9.90
N ASN A 134 -1.98 -11.43 -8.82
CA ASN A 134 -0.67 -11.88 -8.38
C ASN A 134 -0.05 -12.93 -9.34
N GLN A 135 -0.86 -13.81 -9.93
CA GLN A 135 -0.38 -14.85 -10.84
C GLN A 135 0.05 -14.24 -12.19
N CYS A 136 -0.81 -13.42 -12.79
CA CYS A 136 -0.54 -12.68 -14.01
C CYS A 136 0.70 -11.80 -13.86
N PHE A 137 0.82 -11.05 -12.77
CA PHE A 137 1.98 -10.18 -12.55
C PHE A 137 3.32 -10.94 -12.59
N GLU A 138 3.40 -12.11 -11.95
CA GLU A 138 4.61 -12.94 -12.00
C GLU A 138 4.90 -13.45 -13.42
N LYS A 139 3.87 -13.87 -14.17
CA LYS A 139 4.02 -14.38 -15.55
C LYS A 139 4.48 -13.32 -16.55
N VAL A 140 4.00 -12.08 -16.44
CA VAL A 140 4.33 -11.01 -17.40
C VAL A 140 5.79 -10.54 -17.28
N ASN A 141 6.49 -10.90 -16.21
CA ASN A 141 7.93 -10.65 -16.12
C ASN A 141 8.75 -11.57 -17.06
N ASP A 142 8.17 -12.64 -17.59
CA ASP A 142 8.86 -13.64 -18.42
C ASP A 142 8.60 -13.51 -19.94
N SER A 143 7.56 -12.78 -20.36
CA SER A 143 7.15 -12.68 -21.77
C SER A 143 7.27 -11.25 -22.35
N GLU A 144 7.54 -11.17 -23.65
CA GLU A 144 7.44 -9.93 -24.46
C GLU A 144 5.98 -9.55 -24.77
N ASP A 145 5.09 -9.93 -23.86
CA ASP A 145 3.65 -9.86 -24.08
C ASP A 145 3.18 -8.40 -24.09
N THR A 146 2.32 -8.14 -25.07
CA THR A 146 1.74 -6.81 -25.33
C THR A 146 0.25 -6.79 -24.99
N GLU A 147 -0.30 -7.90 -24.50
CA GLU A 147 -1.71 -8.01 -24.14
C GLU A 147 -1.95 -7.49 -22.71
N PHE A 148 -2.66 -6.35 -22.65
CA PHE A 148 -3.01 -5.62 -21.43
C PHE A 148 -4.38 -6.06 -20.92
N GLY A 149 -4.44 -6.52 -19.67
CA GLY A 149 -5.69 -6.98 -19.07
C GLY A 149 -6.09 -6.25 -17.80
N GLN A 150 -5.22 -6.26 -16.78
CA GLN A 150 -5.66 -5.93 -15.42
C GLN A 150 -4.54 -5.32 -14.57
N PRO A 151 -4.82 -4.30 -13.73
CA PRO A 151 -3.80 -3.71 -12.87
C PRO A 151 -3.42 -4.73 -11.80
N HIS A 152 -2.12 -4.91 -11.59
CA HIS A 152 -1.65 -5.50 -10.34
C HIS A 152 -1.71 -4.42 -9.28
N GLY A 153 -2.40 -4.69 -8.17
CA GLY A 153 -2.57 -3.69 -7.12
C GLY A 153 -2.62 -4.33 -5.75
N SER A 154 -2.35 -3.52 -4.74
CA SER A 154 -2.58 -3.87 -3.35
C SER A 154 -2.93 -2.66 -2.50
N PHE A 155 -3.72 -2.89 -1.45
CA PHE A 155 -3.79 -1.96 -0.33
C PHE A 155 -3.37 -2.67 0.94
N LYS A 156 -2.78 -1.90 1.86
CA LYS A 156 -2.34 -2.33 3.17
C LYS A 156 -2.84 -1.36 4.23
N ILE A 157 -3.54 -1.87 5.23
CA ILE A 157 -3.91 -1.14 6.44
C ILE A 157 -2.96 -1.59 7.55
N ILE A 158 -2.33 -0.65 8.23
CA ILE A 158 -1.45 -0.92 9.37
C ILE A 158 -2.16 -0.41 10.61
N SER A 159 -2.39 -1.30 11.57
CA SER A 159 -3.01 -1.00 12.86
C SER A 159 -2.13 -1.47 14.00
N ARG A 160 -2.29 -0.86 15.17
CA ARG A 160 -1.63 -1.27 16.40
C ARG A 160 -2.67 -1.60 17.46
N LEU A 161 -2.59 -2.83 17.98
CA LEU A 161 -3.31 -3.25 19.18
C LEU A 161 -2.44 -2.87 20.38
N GLU A 162 -2.93 -1.92 21.18
CA GLU A 162 -2.29 -1.46 22.39
C GLU A 162 -2.62 -2.35 23.60
N SER A 163 -1.88 -2.17 24.70
CA SER A 163 -2.06 -2.95 25.94
C SER A 163 -3.43 -2.80 26.62
N ASP A 164 -4.15 -1.71 26.32
CA ASP A 164 -5.53 -1.46 26.77
C ASP A 164 -6.58 -2.23 25.94
N GLY A 165 -6.15 -2.90 24.87
CA GLY A 165 -6.99 -3.64 23.95
C GLY A 165 -7.50 -2.82 22.76
N GLU A 166 -7.20 -1.52 22.67
CA GLU A 166 -7.65 -0.70 21.55
C GLU A 166 -6.83 -0.97 20.27
N ILE A 167 -7.53 -1.09 19.13
CA ILE A 167 -6.91 -1.16 17.80
C ILE A 167 -6.92 0.24 17.18
N LYS A 168 -5.74 0.79 16.92
CA LYS A 168 -5.56 2.11 16.30
C LYS A 168 -4.93 1.98 14.92
N ALA A 169 -5.61 2.43 13.87
CA ALA A 169 -5.03 2.52 12.53
C ALA A 169 -3.92 3.59 12.51
N VAL A 170 -2.70 3.18 12.19
CA VAL A 170 -1.49 4.03 12.20
C VAL A 170 -1.05 4.44 10.79
N GLY A 171 -1.44 3.70 9.76
CA GLY A 171 -1.10 4.06 8.38
C GLY A 171 -1.82 3.23 7.34
N PHE A 172 -1.80 3.74 6.11
CA PHE A 172 -2.33 3.06 4.93
C PHE A 172 -1.30 3.11 3.82
N LYS A 173 -1.16 2.03 3.06
CA LYS A 173 -0.32 1.98 1.87
C LYS A 173 -1.13 1.43 0.70
N PHE A 174 -0.98 2.01 -0.46
CA PHE A 174 -1.60 1.57 -1.69
C PHE A 174 -0.51 1.48 -2.74
N ASN A 175 -0.50 0.39 -3.50
CA ASN A 175 0.36 0.20 -4.66
C ASN A 175 -0.51 -0.21 -5.84
N ARG A 176 -0.18 0.31 -7.01
CA ARG A 176 -0.81 -0.11 -8.25
C ARG A 176 0.19 -0.03 -9.39
N LEU A 177 0.23 -1.08 -10.21
CA LEU A 177 0.90 -1.11 -11.48
C LEU A 177 -0.15 -1.03 -12.59
N ASP A 178 0.03 -0.05 -13.46
CA ASP A 178 -0.74 0.14 -14.67
C ASP A 178 0.17 0.06 -15.90
N GLU A 179 -0.45 -0.11 -17.06
CA GLU A 179 0.25 -0.13 -18.33
C GLU A 179 -0.51 0.72 -19.36
N GLY A 180 0.24 1.34 -20.27
CA GLY A 180 -0.30 2.22 -21.31
C GLY A 180 0.64 2.38 -22.50
N LEU A 181 0.26 3.22 -23.46
CA LEU A 181 1.06 3.55 -24.65
C LEU A 181 1.41 5.04 -24.66
N PHE A 182 2.69 5.38 -24.80
CA PHE A 182 3.20 6.75 -24.89
C PHE A 182 3.84 6.98 -26.25
N ASN A 183 3.70 8.19 -26.79
CA ASN A 183 4.42 8.64 -27.97
C ASN A 183 5.85 8.98 -27.58
N PHE A 184 6.83 8.20 -27.99
CA PHE A 184 8.23 8.42 -27.64
C PHE A 184 9.06 8.66 -28.91
N GLY A 185 9.24 9.93 -29.27
CA GLY A 185 9.74 10.32 -30.58
C GLY A 185 8.72 9.95 -31.67
N ASP A 186 9.16 9.22 -32.69
CA ASP A 186 8.31 8.80 -33.81
C ASP A 186 7.61 7.45 -33.61
N ALA A 187 7.65 6.87 -32.40
CA ALA A 187 7.12 5.54 -32.12
C ALA A 187 6.25 5.50 -30.85
N LEU A 188 5.17 4.71 -30.89
CA LEU A 188 4.40 4.34 -29.70
C LEU A 188 5.15 3.27 -28.91
N LYS A 189 5.38 3.50 -27.62
CA LYS A 189 6.02 2.54 -26.72
C LYS A 189 5.09 2.17 -25.57
N VAL A 190 5.15 0.90 -25.17
CA VAL A 190 4.53 0.42 -23.93
C VAL A 190 5.23 1.07 -22.73
N VAL A 191 4.42 1.56 -21.81
CA VAL A 191 4.83 2.15 -20.54
C VAL A 191 4.20 1.39 -19.40
N ARG A 192 5.03 0.95 -18.46
CA ARG A 192 4.61 0.52 -17.12
C ARG A 192 4.64 1.71 -16.18
N TRP A 193 3.60 1.85 -15.39
CA TRP A 193 3.44 2.93 -14.45
C TRP A 193 3.16 2.36 -13.08
N VAL A 194 4.15 2.43 -12.19
CA VAL A 194 4.03 2.02 -10.79
C VAL A 194 3.64 3.25 -9.98
N ARG A 195 2.59 3.12 -9.19
CA ARG A 195 2.08 4.16 -8.30
C ARG A 195 2.11 3.62 -6.88
N ASP A 196 2.63 4.42 -5.95
CA ASP A 196 2.49 4.14 -4.54
C ASP A 196 1.95 5.34 -3.79
N LEU A 197 1.11 5.09 -2.80
CA LEU A 197 0.60 6.08 -1.88
C LEU A 197 0.75 5.55 -0.45
N GLU A 198 1.44 6.30 0.38
CA GLU A 198 1.50 6.09 1.83
C GLU A 198 0.78 7.24 2.53
N VAL A 199 -0.19 6.90 3.38
CA VAL A 199 -0.96 7.85 4.19
C VAL A 199 -0.54 7.66 5.65
N GLU A 200 0.18 8.65 6.17
CA GLU A 200 0.62 8.72 7.55
C GLU A 200 -0.35 9.59 8.36
N LYS A 201 -0.88 9.07 9.46
CA LYS A 201 -1.60 9.91 10.42
C LYS A 201 -0.59 10.66 11.29
N ILE A 202 -0.70 11.98 11.31
CA ILE A 202 0.13 12.82 12.17
C ILE A 202 -0.66 13.05 13.48
N SER A 203 0.02 13.00 14.63
CA SER A 203 -0.58 13.01 15.97
C SER A 203 -1.37 14.28 16.32
N THR A 204 -1.31 15.32 15.50
CA THR A 204 -1.99 16.60 15.71
C THR A 204 -3.24 16.73 14.83
N GLU A 205 -4.36 17.13 15.43
CA GLU A 205 -5.59 17.69 14.80
C GLU A 205 -5.91 17.25 13.36
N ASN A 206 -6.36 16.00 13.17
CA ASN A 206 -6.81 15.49 11.87
C ASN A 206 -5.81 15.75 10.72
N ALA A 207 -4.52 15.85 11.04
CA ALA A 207 -3.48 16.05 10.05
C ALA A 207 -3.02 14.70 9.49
N GLN A 208 -2.81 14.68 8.18
CA GLN A 208 -2.31 13.50 7.48
C GLN A 208 -1.22 13.94 6.52
N ARG A 209 -0.20 13.10 6.36
CA ARG A 209 0.78 13.25 5.29
C ARG A 209 0.52 12.18 4.24
N LEU A 210 0.37 12.62 3.01
CA LEU A 210 0.28 11.76 1.84
C LEU A 210 1.63 11.77 1.15
N ASN A 211 2.28 10.62 1.09
CA ASN A 211 3.49 10.39 0.32
C ASN A 211 3.09 9.60 -0.92
N TYR A 212 2.98 10.28 -2.06
CA TYR A 212 2.60 9.71 -3.34
C TYR A 212 3.82 9.63 -4.26
N GLN A 213 3.99 8.54 -4.98
CA GLN A 213 5.07 8.39 -5.95
C GLN A 213 4.60 7.70 -7.21
N GLU A 214 5.28 8.03 -8.29
CA GLU A 214 5.02 7.51 -9.63
C GLU A 214 6.34 7.17 -10.31
N LEU A 215 6.44 5.95 -10.83
CA LEU A 215 7.56 5.48 -11.62
C LEU A 215 7.05 4.99 -12.96
N TYR A 216 7.47 5.66 -14.03
CA TYR A 216 7.25 5.25 -15.40
C TYR A 216 8.45 4.44 -15.88
N ILE A 217 8.20 3.31 -16.53
CA ILE A 217 9.20 2.44 -17.14
C ILE A 217 8.79 2.24 -18.60
N ILE A 218 9.58 2.74 -19.54
CA ILE A 218 9.22 2.83 -20.95
C ILE A 218 10.10 1.92 -21.77
N GLY A 219 9.47 1.17 -22.68
CA GLY A 219 10.20 0.27 -23.57
C GLY A 219 10.92 -0.82 -22.80
N ARG A 220 10.15 -1.61 -22.04
CA ARG A 220 10.62 -2.74 -21.22
C ARG A 220 11.68 -3.54 -21.97
N SER A 221 12.77 -3.85 -21.29
CA SER A 221 13.84 -4.68 -21.84
C SER A 221 14.16 -5.80 -20.87
N LYS A 222 14.51 -6.98 -21.41
CA LYS A 222 15.07 -8.07 -20.61
C LYS A 222 16.38 -7.68 -19.90
N ASN A 223 17.05 -6.62 -20.38
CA ASN A 223 18.26 -6.08 -19.76
C ASN A 223 17.89 -4.84 -18.92
N ILE A 224 17.83 -5.02 -17.60
CA ILE A 224 17.62 -3.94 -16.63
C ILE A 224 18.64 -2.83 -16.90
N GLY A 225 18.16 -1.59 -17.04
CA GLY A 225 18.99 -0.40 -17.27
C GLY A 225 19.05 0.11 -18.72
N LYS A 226 18.44 -0.60 -19.69
CA LYS A 226 18.19 -0.07 -21.04
C LYS A 226 16.83 0.64 -21.19
N GLU A 227 16.03 0.58 -20.13
CA GLU A 227 14.70 1.15 -20.06
C GLU A 227 14.80 2.64 -19.77
N GLU A 228 13.95 3.44 -20.42
CA GLU A 228 13.80 4.84 -20.05
C GLU A 228 12.88 4.92 -18.83
N ARG A 229 13.19 5.82 -17.88
CA ARG A 229 12.44 5.94 -16.63
C ARG A 229 12.17 7.39 -16.29
N ALA A 230 10.93 7.68 -15.87
CA ALA A 230 10.58 8.95 -15.24
C ALA A 230 10.05 8.68 -13.84
N PHE A 231 10.41 9.54 -12.89
CA PHE A 231 10.02 9.39 -11.50
C PHE A 231 9.45 10.71 -11.00
N VAL A 232 8.35 10.64 -10.27
CA VAL A 232 7.81 11.77 -9.54
C VAL A 232 7.52 11.33 -8.12
N LYS A 233 7.96 12.14 -7.15
CA LYS A 233 7.63 11.98 -5.75
C LYS A 233 6.89 13.21 -5.26
N THR A 234 5.77 13.01 -4.61
CA THR A 234 4.89 14.06 -4.13
C THR A 234 4.61 13.85 -2.64
N GLN A 235 4.76 14.91 -1.85
CA GLN A 235 4.37 14.95 -0.46
C GLN A 235 3.28 16.00 -0.27
N ILE A 236 2.13 15.60 0.29
CA ILE A 236 1.01 16.50 0.59
C ILE A 236 0.75 16.46 2.09
N ASP A 237 0.96 17.59 2.77
CA ASP A 237 0.54 17.75 4.15
C ASP A 237 -0.92 18.25 4.17
N MET A 238 -1.82 17.40 4.64
CA MET A 238 -3.25 17.66 4.76
C MET A 238 -3.60 18.09 6.19
N VAL A 239 -4.41 19.12 6.34
CA VAL A 239 -4.99 19.55 7.63
C VAL A 239 -6.49 19.67 7.48
N SER A 240 -7.25 18.94 8.30
CA SER A 240 -8.72 18.91 8.22
C SER A 240 -9.25 18.62 6.80
N GLY A 241 -8.58 17.69 6.09
CA GLY A 241 -8.95 17.29 4.73
C GLY A 241 -8.58 18.27 3.61
N LYS A 242 -7.83 19.34 3.90
CA LYS A 242 -7.35 20.29 2.88
C LYS A 242 -5.83 20.27 2.74
N PRO A 243 -5.28 20.37 1.52
CA PRO A 243 -3.83 20.48 1.33
C PRO A 243 -3.34 21.82 1.88
N LYS A 244 -2.30 21.76 2.71
CA LYS A 244 -1.61 22.92 3.28
C LYS A 244 -0.27 23.18 2.61
N ASN A 245 0.44 22.10 2.27
CA ASN A 245 1.75 22.15 1.66
C ASN A 245 1.90 20.97 0.70
N ILE A 246 2.40 21.22 -0.50
CA ILE A 246 2.57 20.25 -1.58
C ILE A 246 3.99 20.38 -2.12
N LEU A 247 4.78 19.33 -1.93
CA LEU A 247 6.13 19.23 -2.48
C LEU A 247 6.12 18.21 -3.60
N VAL A 248 6.60 18.58 -4.79
CA VAL A 248 6.69 17.69 -5.95
C VAL A 248 8.15 17.63 -6.40
N GLN A 249 8.70 16.44 -6.52
CA GLN A 249 10.06 16.19 -6.94
C GLN A 249 10.03 15.40 -8.25
N ILE A 250 10.49 16.02 -9.33
CA ILE A 250 10.68 15.38 -10.62
C ILE A 250 12.08 14.79 -10.69
N GLY A 251 12.18 13.53 -11.12
CA GLY A 251 13.43 12.77 -11.17
C GLY A 251 13.88 12.23 -9.81
N PHE A 252 14.96 11.46 -9.83
CA PHE A 252 15.48 10.81 -8.62
C PHE A 252 16.25 11.80 -7.72
N GLY A 253 15.95 11.80 -6.42
CA GLY A 253 16.62 12.64 -5.43
C GLY A 253 15.80 12.87 -4.15
N ASP A 254 16.31 13.73 -3.26
CA ASP A 254 15.60 14.26 -2.09
C ASP A 254 15.14 15.70 -2.39
N PHE A 255 13.96 16.09 -1.89
CA PHE A 255 13.46 17.47 -1.94
C PHE A 255 14.50 18.47 -1.45
N LYS A 256 15.30 18.09 -0.44
CA LYS A 256 16.33 18.95 0.16
C LYS A 256 17.50 19.30 -0.77
N THR A 257 17.73 18.49 -1.79
CA THR A 257 18.87 18.66 -2.71
C THR A 257 18.43 19.00 -4.12
N GLY A 258 17.13 18.97 -4.41
CA GLY A 258 16.56 19.35 -5.70
C GLY A 258 16.64 20.85 -5.96
N ASN A 259 16.73 21.22 -7.24
CA ASN A 259 16.65 22.63 -7.65
C ASN A 259 15.17 23.03 -7.77
N VAL A 260 14.77 24.13 -7.15
CA VAL A 260 13.41 24.66 -7.28
C VAL A 260 13.18 25.11 -8.73
N ILE A 261 12.14 24.60 -9.37
CA ILE A 261 11.74 24.96 -10.74
C ILE A 261 10.40 25.68 -10.79
N TYR A 262 9.58 25.54 -9.75
CA TYR A 262 8.32 26.27 -9.59
C TYR A 262 8.01 26.40 -8.10
N GLU A 263 7.51 27.56 -7.69
CA GLU A 263 7.07 27.82 -6.33
C GLU A 263 5.86 28.76 -6.34
N ASP A 264 4.81 28.39 -5.61
CA ASP A 264 3.66 29.23 -5.31
C ASP A 264 3.44 29.22 -3.79
N GLU A 265 3.90 30.30 -3.14
CA GLU A 265 3.76 30.50 -1.70
C GLU A 265 2.30 30.60 -1.25
N LYS A 266 1.39 31.09 -2.11
CA LYS A 266 -0.02 31.31 -1.76
C LYS A 266 -0.75 29.98 -1.65
N THR A 267 -0.46 29.05 -2.56
CA THR A 267 -1.05 27.70 -2.53
C THR A 267 -0.16 26.68 -1.82
N GLY A 268 1.05 27.07 -1.40
CA GLY A 268 2.01 26.20 -0.72
C GLY A 268 2.54 25.08 -1.61
N ILE A 269 2.75 25.35 -2.90
CA ILE A 269 3.25 24.36 -3.87
C ILE A 269 4.71 24.66 -4.16
N SER A 270 5.58 23.65 -4.01
CA SER A 270 6.98 23.73 -4.41
C SER A 270 7.33 22.53 -5.29
N VAL A 271 7.87 22.81 -6.48
CA VAL A 271 8.30 21.78 -7.44
C VAL A 271 9.81 21.85 -7.59
N PHE A 272 10.45 20.69 -7.44
CA PHE A 272 11.88 20.49 -7.47
C PHE A 272 12.26 19.59 -8.63
N ALA A 273 13.37 19.90 -9.30
CA ALA A 273 14.02 19.03 -10.27
C ALA A 273 15.23 18.34 -9.63
N GLY A 274 15.28 17.01 -9.72
CA GLY A 274 16.26 16.17 -9.04
C GLY A 274 17.60 16.19 -9.77
N HIS A 275 18.67 15.70 -9.15
CA HIS A 275 20.00 15.73 -9.77
C HIS A 275 20.13 14.92 -11.08
N ARG A 276 19.17 14.03 -11.38
CA ARG A 276 19.15 13.17 -12.56
C ARG A 276 17.82 13.27 -13.33
N HIS A 277 17.43 14.48 -13.71
CA HIS A 277 16.41 14.66 -14.74
C HIS A 277 17.12 14.84 -16.08
N ASP A 278 16.90 13.92 -17.01
CA ASP A 278 17.27 14.15 -18.41
C ASP A 278 16.05 14.66 -19.19
N GLN A 279 16.27 15.19 -20.39
CA GLN A 279 15.20 15.71 -21.24
C GLN A 279 14.12 14.64 -21.49
N LYS A 280 14.51 13.36 -21.54
CA LYS A 280 13.61 12.24 -21.78
C LYS A 280 12.59 12.10 -20.65
N GLN A 281 12.97 12.26 -19.38
CA GLN A 281 12.02 12.27 -18.26
C GLN A 281 10.95 13.35 -18.43
N ILE A 282 11.37 14.55 -18.82
CA ILE A 282 10.44 15.66 -19.05
C ILE A 282 9.46 15.32 -20.19
N ASP A 283 9.96 14.73 -21.27
CA ASP A 283 9.13 14.36 -22.43
C ASP A 283 8.08 13.30 -22.09
N VAL A 284 8.36 12.43 -21.11
CA VAL A 284 7.38 11.50 -20.55
C VAL A 284 6.31 12.23 -19.75
N LEU A 285 6.73 13.12 -18.83
CA LEU A 285 5.80 13.83 -17.96
C LEU A 285 4.94 14.86 -18.70
N LYS A 286 5.40 15.39 -19.84
CA LYS A 286 4.60 16.24 -20.73
C LYS A 286 3.42 15.51 -21.40
N GLN A 287 3.49 14.19 -21.50
CA GLN A 287 2.39 13.37 -22.03
C GLN A 287 1.39 12.96 -20.96
N ASP A 288 1.79 13.06 -19.70
CA ASP A 288 0.93 12.79 -18.56
C ASP A 288 0.01 14.01 -18.30
N PRO A 289 -1.33 13.87 -18.32
CA PRO A 289 -2.24 15.01 -18.18
C PRO A 289 -2.11 15.79 -16.87
N THR A 290 -1.65 15.15 -15.79
CA THR A 290 -1.48 15.81 -14.49
C THR A 290 -0.19 16.60 -14.45
N TYR A 291 0.92 16.02 -14.92
CA TYR A 291 2.21 16.71 -14.91
C TYR A 291 2.41 17.66 -16.09
N ALA A 292 1.69 17.48 -17.21
CA ALA A 292 1.67 18.40 -18.33
C ALA A 292 1.31 19.83 -17.92
N LEU A 293 0.47 19.99 -16.90
CA LEU A 293 0.09 21.29 -16.32
C LEU A 293 1.30 22.08 -15.82
N LEU A 294 2.33 21.40 -15.31
CA LEU A 294 3.58 22.02 -14.82
C LEU A 294 4.46 22.58 -15.95
N PHE A 295 4.23 22.16 -17.19
CA PHE A 295 5.03 22.56 -18.36
C PHE A 295 4.31 23.58 -19.25
N GLN A 296 3.14 24.06 -18.85
CA GLN A 296 2.42 25.13 -19.54
C GLN A 296 3.07 26.50 -19.29
N THR A 297 2.84 27.46 -20.19
CA THR A 297 3.35 28.83 -20.06
C THR A 297 2.87 29.52 -18.78
N LYS A 298 1.68 29.13 -18.28
CA LYS A 298 1.12 29.58 -17.02
C LYS A 298 0.47 28.39 -16.33
N VAL A 299 1.04 27.95 -15.22
CA VAL A 299 0.48 26.89 -14.38
C VAL A 299 -0.75 27.42 -13.65
N ASP A 300 -1.87 26.70 -13.68
CA ASP A 300 -3.00 26.92 -12.75
C ASP A 300 -2.79 26.02 -11.53
N PRO A 301 -2.43 26.59 -10.36
CA PRO A 301 -2.20 25.82 -9.13
C PRO A 301 -3.39 24.98 -8.71
N ASN A 302 -4.61 25.50 -8.86
CA ASN A 302 -5.80 24.80 -8.38
C ASN A 302 -6.10 23.58 -9.26
N GLU A 303 -5.97 23.75 -10.59
CA GLU A 303 -6.16 22.64 -11.53
C GLU A 303 -5.12 21.53 -11.29
N PHE A 304 -3.86 21.91 -11.06
CA PHE A 304 -2.80 20.95 -10.76
C PHE A 304 -3.08 20.17 -9.46
N VAL A 305 -3.45 20.88 -8.39
CA VAL A 305 -3.78 20.26 -7.10
C VAL A 305 -5.01 19.35 -7.20
N GLU A 306 -6.05 19.78 -7.91
CA GLU A 306 -7.24 18.97 -8.13
C GLU A 306 -6.91 17.69 -8.91
N SER A 307 -6.12 17.80 -9.98
CA SER A 307 -5.68 16.66 -10.79
C SER A 307 -4.85 15.66 -9.98
N LEU A 308 -3.95 16.17 -9.14
CA LEU A 308 -3.13 15.36 -8.24
C LEU A 308 -3.97 14.65 -7.17
N LEU A 309 -4.91 15.36 -6.53
CA LEU A 309 -5.78 14.77 -5.50
C LEU A 309 -6.70 13.70 -6.09
N LYS A 310 -7.21 13.89 -7.31
CA LYS A 310 -7.98 12.86 -8.03
C LYS A 310 -7.18 11.57 -8.24
N ARG A 311 -5.87 11.65 -8.51
CA ARG A 311 -5.01 10.45 -8.59
C ARG A 311 -4.88 9.74 -7.26
N VAL A 312 -4.66 10.50 -6.20
CA VAL A 312 -4.57 9.96 -4.84
C VAL A 312 -5.88 9.27 -4.46
N GLU A 313 -7.03 9.89 -4.73
CA GLU A 313 -8.35 9.33 -4.47
C GLU A 313 -8.59 8.05 -5.27
N MET A 314 -8.29 8.06 -6.57
CA MET A 314 -8.38 6.86 -7.41
C MET A 314 -7.49 5.73 -6.87
N LEU A 315 -6.27 6.00 -6.41
CA LEU A 315 -5.42 4.96 -5.84
C LEU A 315 -5.92 4.48 -4.47
N ARG A 316 -6.64 5.31 -3.73
CA ARG A 316 -7.26 4.91 -2.46
C ARG A 316 -8.51 4.07 -2.67
N ASP A 317 -9.36 4.47 -3.61
CA ASP A 317 -10.75 4.00 -3.71
C ASP A 317 -10.96 2.99 -4.85
N ASP A 318 -10.10 2.99 -5.88
CA ASP A 318 -10.21 2.17 -7.10
C ASP A 318 -8.93 1.37 -7.42
N TRP A 319 -8.08 1.09 -6.43
CA TRP A 319 -6.79 0.40 -6.63
C TRP A 319 -6.90 -0.97 -7.33
N ASP A 320 -8.03 -1.67 -7.19
CA ASP A 320 -8.29 -3.01 -7.75
C ASP A 320 -9.06 -3.01 -9.09
N LYS A 321 -9.46 -1.83 -9.60
CA LYS A 321 -10.26 -1.73 -10.83
C LYS A 321 -9.41 -1.42 -12.05
N THR A 322 -9.64 -2.17 -13.14
CA THR A 322 -9.08 -1.85 -14.46
C THR A 322 -9.52 -0.46 -14.90
N GLN A 323 -8.56 0.44 -15.09
CA GLN A 323 -8.79 1.74 -15.67
C GLN A 323 -7.85 1.89 -16.85
N THR A 324 -8.40 2.23 -18.02
CA THR A 324 -7.59 2.64 -19.15
C THR A 324 -7.21 4.10 -18.94
N VAL A 325 -5.97 4.48 -19.27
CA VAL A 325 -5.41 5.84 -19.12
C VAL A 325 -6.26 6.94 -19.83
N TYR A 326 -7.22 6.54 -20.68
CA TYR A 326 -8.10 7.39 -21.46
C TYR A 326 -9.54 7.50 -20.93
N GLN A 327 -9.86 6.80 -19.85
CA GLN A 327 -11.18 6.89 -19.24
C GLN A 327 -11.08 7.62 -17.91
N SER A 328 -11.66 8.81 -17.86
CA SER A 328 -12.12 9.40 -16.59
C SER A 328 -12.86 8.30 -15.82
N SER A 329 -12.54 8.11 -14.53
CA SER A 329 -13.21 7.10 -13.70
C SER A 329 -14.74 7.18 -13.95
N PRO A 330 -15.38 6.12 -14.46
CA PRO A 330 -16.81 6.17 -14.72
C PRO A 330 -17.55 6.23 -13.37
N GLY A 331 -17.95 7.44 -12.98
CA GLY A 331 -19.02 7.66 -12.01
C GLY A 331 -18.62 7.80 -10.54
N ILE A 332 -18.11 8.97 -10.15
CA ILE A 332 -18.36 9.53 -8.81
C ILE A 332 -19.62 10.42 -8.89
N GLU A 333 -20.74 9.88 -9.39
CA GLU A 333 -22.02 10.59 -9.29
C GLU A 333 -23.19 9.73 -8.77
N GLN A 334 -23.10 8.38 -8.69
CA GLN A 334 -24.31 7.59 -8.33
C GLN A 334 -24.12 6.40 -7.37
N ALA A 335 -23.02 6.30 -6.63
CA ALA A 335 -22.88 5.26 -5.60
C ALA A 335 -22.30 5.78 -4.27
N ARG A 336 -22.98 6.77 -3.67
CA ARG A 336 -22.91 6.98 -2.21
C ARG A 336 -24.07 6.25 -1.53
N PRO A 337 -23.88 5.05 -0.96
CA PRO A 337 -24.45 4.73 0.33
C PRO A 337 -23.48 5.21 1.41
N ALA A 338 -24.02 5.86 2.43
CA ALA A 338 -23.30 6.54 3.49
C ALA A 338 -22.28 5.63 4.21
N ILE A 339 -20.98 5.87 4.00
CA ILE A 339 -19.96 5.62 5.02
C ILE A 339 -19.96 6.87 5.91
N THR A 340 -20.99 6.97 6.74
CA THR A 340 -21.10 7.99 7.78
C THR A 340 -21.61 7.28 9.02
N GLN A 341 -20.79 6.37 9.59
CA GLN A 341 -20.96 5.84 10.95
C GLN A 341 -19.85 4.86 11.37
N ILE A 342 -18.58 5.14 11.10
CA ILE A 342 -17.46 4.52 11.84
C ILE A 342 -16.33 5.53 12.04
N VAL A 343 -16.68 6.74 12.48
CA VAL A 343 -15.80 7.60 13.30
C VAL A 343 -16.76 8.36 14.21
N GLY A 344 -17.04 7.76 15.35
CA GLY A 344 -17.66 8.37 16.52
C GLY A 344 -16.77 8.04 17.70
#